data_AF-A0A8T0T768-F1
#
_entry.id   AF-A0A8T0T768-F1
#
_cell.length_a   1.000
_cell.length_b   1.000
_cell.length_c   1.000
_cell.angle_alpha   90.00
_cell.angle_beta   90.00
_cell.angle_gamma   90.00
#
_symmetry.space_group_name_H-M   'P 1'
#
loop_
_entity.id
_entity.type
_entity.pdbx_description
1 polymer ?
#
loop_
_entity_poly.entity_id
_entity_poly.type
_entity_poly.pdbx_seq_one_letter_code
_entity_poly.pdbx_strand_id
1 'polypeptide(L)'
;MACQGSSSIKSDKCPFHDYCDDEVIKIQELKSSLSLSELNDIRKGKGDLGTHKHEVNHGFNRVSAKYFSEVINALSVKQRKITVNGKFIPFNKMSVHKVLGIPIGGDSLSVDREVGKTFILSRFNLSTLPPIRFFGDKIKNKQLLADDDMFICFMIVALSFFLCPNSNTYPSTKYMIAFKDLSCVGNIDWSLYIYEWLIDAVRKLCMGVGKSFRPIHTLDGCSYVLAVLYLDCLNFGIFDVPRVTPRISV
;
A
#
# COMPACT_ATOMS: atom_id res chain seq x y z
N MET A 1 -25.93 -18.54 23.12
CA MET A 1 -25.30 -19.35 24.19
C MET A 1 -24.02 -18.64 24.60
N ALA A 2 -23.79 -18.55 25.91
CA ALA A 2 -23.02 -17.50 26.59
C ALA A 2 -21.50 -17.45 26.29
N CYS A 3 -20.97 -16.22 26.26
CA CYS A 3 -19.55 -15.90 26.46
C CYS A 3 -19.24 -15.91 27.98
N GLN A 4 -18.35 -16.78 28.46
CA GLN A 4 -17.61 -16.58 29.70
C GLN A 4 -16.24 -17.26 29.62
N GLY A 5 -15.21 -16.54 30.10
CA GLY A 5 -13.83 -17.01 30.23
C GLY A 5 -12.89 -15.87 30.59
N SER A 6 -12.74 -15.61 31.90
CA SER A 6 -11.94 -14.55 32.49
C SER A 6 -10.46 -14.92 32.70
N SER A 7 -9.62 -13.88 32.62
CA SER A 7 -8.31 -13.64 33.25
C SER A 7 -7.06 -14.45 32.86
N SER A 8 -6.10 -13.76 32.23
CA SER A 8 -4.76 -13.51 32.82
C SER A 8 -4.02 -12.43 32.03
N ILE A 9 -3.70 -11.33 32.69
CA ILE A 9 -2.84 -10.26 32.16
C ILE A 9 -1.41 -10.80 32.13
N LYS A 10 -0.88 -11.06 30.94
CA LYS A 10 0.56 -11.17 30.70
C LYS A 10 1.04 -9.93 29.96
N SER A 11 1.96 -9.21 30.58
CA SER A 11 2.72 -8.12 29.99
C SER A 11 3.71 -8.70 28.98
N ASP A 12 3.32 -8.76 27.72
CA ASP A 12 4.24 -9.11 26.64
C ASP A 12 5.16 -7.92 26.34
N LYS A 13 6.41 -8.08 26.76
CA LYS A 13 7.54 -7.21 26.46
C LYS A 13 7.73 -7.12 24.94
N CYS A 14 7.74 -5.90 24.39
CA CYS A 14 8.19 -5.63 23.02
C CYS A 14 9.65 -6.09 22.83
N PRO A 15 9.94 -6.95 21.84
CA PRO A 15 11.30 -7.45 21.60
C PRO A 15 12.01 -6.51 20.62
N PHE A 16 12.33 -5.28 21.04
CA PHE A 16 13.10 -4.36 20.21
C PHE A 16 14.07 -3.55 21.07
N HIS A 17 15.11 -4.23 21.54
CA HIS A 17 16.35 -3.60 21.93
C HIS A 17 17.44 -4.02 20.94
N ASP A 18 18.33 -3.08 20.64
CA ASP A 18 19.47 -3.12 19.71
C ASP A 18 19.16 -3.12 18.21
N TYR A 19 19.44 -1.98 17.55
CA TYR A 19 20.08 -1.94 16.22
C TYR A 19 20.82 -0.59 16.07
N CYS A 20 22.14 -0.71 15.89
CA CYS A 20 23.22 0.29 15.93
C CYS A 20 23.23 1.35 14.83
N ASP A 21 23.99 2.41 15.09
CA ASP A 21 24.33 3.57 14.23
C ASP A 21 24.88 3.22 12.83
N ASP A 22 25.29 1.97 12.60
CA ASP A 22 25.82 1.46 11.31
C ASP A 22 24.81 1.51 10.15
N GLU A 23 23.49 1.48 10.43
CA GLU A 23 22.47 1.58 9.38
C GLU A 23 22.27 3.02 8.88
N VAL A 24 22.52 4.03 9.73
CA VAL A 24 22.40 5.45 9.36
C VAL A 24 23.50 5.84 8.37
N ILE A 25 24.71 5.31 8.56
CA ILE A 25 25.86 5.50 7.66
C ILE A 25 25.57 4.89 6.29
N LYS A 26 24.98 3.69 6.22
CA LYS A 26 24.60 3.04 4.96
C LYS A 26 23.56 3.84 4.18
N ILE A 27 22.59 4.44 4.86
CA ILE A 27 21.60 5.33 4.23
C ILE A 27 22.29 6.59 3.67
N GLN A 28 23.30 7.11 4.35
CA GLN A 28 24.07 8.27 3.90
C GLN A 28 24.92 7.95 2.65
N GLU A 29 25.55 6.79 2.58
CA GLU A 29 26.31 6.33 1.41
C GLU A 29 25.40 6.04 0.21
N LEU A 30 24.19 5.55 0.46
CA LEU A 30 23.14 5.36 -0.55
C LEU A 30 22.66 6.70 -1.16
N LYS A 31 22.64 7.80 -0.39
CA LYS A 31 22.34 9.15 -0.93
C LYS A 31 23.33 9.57 -2.01
N SER A 32 24.60 9.23 -1.82
CA SER A 32 25.68 9.60 -2.75
C SER A 32 25.65 8.80 -4.05
N SER A 33 25.23 7.53 -4.00
CA SER A 33 25.16 6.66 -5.18
C SER A 33 23.92 6.91 -6.04
N LEU A 34 22.78 7.28 -5.43
CA LEU A 34 21.57 7.69 -6.15
C LEU A 34 21.82 8.97 -6.97
N SER A 35 22.46 10.01 -6.41
CA SER A 35 22.74 11.23 -7.17
C SER A 35 23.73 11.03 -8.33
N LEU A 36 24.68 10.10 -8.19
CA LEU A 36 25.61 9.73 -9.26
C LEU A 36 24.91 8.99 -10.42
N SER A 37 23.91 8.17 -10.12
CA SER A 37 23.10 7.51 -11.16
C SER A 37 22.19 8.49 -11.92
N GLU A 38 21.66 9.50 -11.22
CA GLU A 38 20.88 10.60 -11.83
C GLU A 38 21.69 11.40 -12.85
N LEU A 39 22.97 11.69 -12.55
CA LEU A 39 23.87 12.40 -13.48
C LEU A 39 24.19 11.58 -14.76
N ASN A 40 24.23 10.25 -14.64
CA ASN A 40 24.56 9.36 -15.75
C ASN A 40 23.37 9.10 -16.69
N ASP A 41 22.15 9.05 -16.16
CA ASP A 41 20.93 8.93 -16.97
C ASP A 41 20.66 10.21 -17.78
N ILE A 42 20.97 11.38 -17.24
CA ILE A 42 20.89 12.66 -17.98
C ILE A 42 21.91 12.68 -19.15
N ARG A 43 23.09 12.10 -18.95
CA ARG A 43 24.11 11.97 -20.01
C ARG A 43 23.71 10.99 -21.12
N LYS A 44 22.95 9.93 -20.80
CA LYS A 44 22.51 8.92 -21.79
C LYS A 44 21.28 9.32 -22.61
N GLY A 45 20.53 10.35 -22.19
CA GLY A 45 19.34 10.85 -22.90
C GLY A 45 19.60 11.65 -24.19
N LYS A 46 20.85 11.81 -24.62
CA LYS A 46 21.22 12.43 -25.91
C LYS A 46 21.87 11.38 -26.82
N GLY A 47 21.07 10.54 -27.48
CA GLY A 47 21.57 9.56 -28.43
C GLY A 47 20.47 8.70 -29.08
N ASP A 48 20.10 9.12 -30.29
CA ASP A 48 19.43 8.42 -31.40
C ASP A 48 18.05 7.73 -31.28
N LEU A 49 17.25 8.09 -32.27
CA LEU A 49 15.89 7.69 -32.60
C LEU A 49 15.89 6.31 -33.28
N GLY A 50 15.20 5.32 -32.71
CA GLY A 50 15.03 4.00 -33.31
C GLY A 50 13.66 3.41 -32.95
N THR A 51 12.79 3.33 -33.94
CA THR A 51 11.38 2.91 -33.86
C THR A 51 11.22 1.42 -33.56
N HIS A 52 10.64 1.10 -32.40
CA HIS A 52 9.72 -0.04 -32.21
C HIS A 52 8.76 0.29 -31.07
N LYS A 53 7.52 0.66 -31.39
CA LYS A 53 6.43 0.79 -30.40
C LYS A 53 6.02 -0.60 -29.93
N HIS A 54 6.70 -1.09 -28.89
CA HIS A 54 6.07 -2.02 -27.97
C HIS A 54 5.04 -1.22 -27.20
N GLU A 55 3.76 -1.49 -27.41
CA GLU A 55 2.68 -0.91 -26.61
C GLU A 55 2.76 -1.54 -25.22
N VAL A 56 3.59 -0.95 -24.36
CA VAL A 56 3.65 -1.27 -22.95
C VAL A 56 2.33 -0.78 -22.37
N ASN A 57 1.44 -1.73 -22.05
CA ASN A 57 0.27 -1.47 -21.23
C ASN A 57 0.76 -1.01 -19.85
N HIS A 58 1.04 0.28 -19.72
CA HIS A 58 1.30 0.92 -18.45
C HIS A 58 -0.03 0.93 -17.69
N GLY A 59 -0.35 -0.18 -17.04
CA GLY A 59 -1.42 -0.18 -16.04
C GLY A 59 -1.13 0.95 -15.06
N PHE A 60 -2.12 1.83 -14.86
CA PHE A 60 -2.12 3.00 -13.97
C PHE A 60 -1.69 2.73 -12.50
N ASN A 61 -1.33 1.49 -12.18
CA ASN A 61 -1.20 0.95 -10.82
C ASN A 61 0.25 0.68 -10.40
N ARG A 62 1.22 0.96 -11.28
CA ARG A 62 2.65 0.82 -10.97
C ARG A 62 3.26 2.20 -10.86
N VAL A 63 3.14 2.77 -9.67
CA VAL A 63 3.85 4.00 -9.35
C VAL A 63 5.33 3.67 -9.25
N SER A 64 6.13 4.27 -10.15
CA SER A 64 7.57 4.09 -10.10
C SER A 64 8.09 4.65 -8.78
N ALA A 65 8.83 3.83 -8.03
CA ALA A 65 9.44 4.26 -6.77
C ALA A 65 10.31 5.51 -6.95
N LYS A 66 10.85 5.74 -8.17
CA LYS A 66 11.59 6.94 -8.55
C LYS A 66 10.78 8.23 -8.35
N TYR A 67 9.49 8.24 -8.68
CA TYR A 67 8.64 9.44 -8.53
C TYR A 67 8.22 9.68 -7.08
N PHE A 68 8.44 8.70 -6.20
CA PHE A 68 8.13 8.77 -4.78
C PHE A 68 9.39 8.79 -3.93
N SER A 69 10.58 8.97 -4.52
CA SER A 69 11.85 8.89 -3.81
C SER A 69 11.91 9.87 -2.63
N GLU A 70 11.45 11.11 -2.80
CA GLU A 70 11.35 12.09 -1.72
C GLU A 70 10.40 11.65 -0.58
N VAL A 71 9.23 11.12 -0.94
CA VAL A 71 8.23 10.60 -0.01
C VAL A 71 8.79 9.41 0.78
N ILE A 72 9.46 8.50 0.08
CA ILE A 72 10.10 7.32 0.65
C ILE A 72 11.27 7.73 1.56
N ASN A 73 12.09 8.70 1.14
CA ASN A 73 13.21 9.22 1.93
C ASN A 73 12.75 9.94 3.20
N ALA A 74 11.59 10.58 3.15
CA ALA A 74 10.98 11.22 4.32
C ALA A 74 10.38 10.19 5.30
N LEU A 75 10.13 8.95 4.89
CA LEU A 75 9.47 7.94 5.70
C LEU A 75 10.45 7.19 6.61
N SER A 76 10.27 7.32 7.93
CA SER A 76 10.94 6.47 8.90
C SER A 76 10.05 5.30 9.29
N VAL A 77 10.37 4.10 8.78
CA VAL A 77 9.64 2.87 9.11
C VAL A 77 9.76 2.53 10.60
N LYS A 78 10.96 2.68 11.18
CA LYS A 78 11.23 2.43 12.61
C LYS A 78 10.40 3.36 13.50
N GLN A 79 10.30 4.63 13.12
CA GLN A 79 9.61 5.65 13.91
C GLN A 79 8.15 5.86 13.48
N ARG A 80 7.67 5.09 12.49
CA ARG A 80 6.29 5.15 11.94
C ARG A 80 5.84 6.60 11.68
N LYS A 81 6.69 7.38 11.03
CA LYS A 81 6.44 8.80 10.78
C LYS A 81 7.07 9.26 9.48
N ILE A 82 6.47 10.28 8.88
CA ILE A 82 7.06 11.00 7.74
C ILE A 82 7.68 12.28 8.29
N THR A 83 8.95 12.53 7.97
CA THR A 83 9.72 13.69 8.44
C THR A 83 10.19 14.51 7.24
N VAL A 84 9.75 15.77 7.16
CA VAL A 84 10.16 16.72 6.11
C VAL A 84 10.46 18.05 6.75
N ASN A 85 11.68 18.59 6.53
CA ASN A 85 12.11 19.91 7.02
C ASN A 85 11.84 20.14 8.53
N GLY A 86 12.09 19.12 9.35
CA GLY A 86 11.89 19.17 10.81
C GLY A 86 10.45 19.01 11.30
N LYS A 87 9.45 18.99 10.39
CA LYS A 87 8.07 18.62 10.72
C LYS A 87 7.90 17.11 10.67
N PHE A 88 7.06 16.57 11.54
CA PHE A 88 6.73 15.15 11.55
C PHE A 88 5.22 14.92 11.52
N ILE A 89 4.78 13.97 10.71
CA ILE A 89 3.41 13.46 10.74
C ILE A 89 3.44 11.97 11.12
N PRO A 90 2.70 11.56 12.15
CA PRO A 90 2.52 10.15 12.46
C PRO A 90 1.96 9.39 11.25
N PHE A 91 2.55 8.26 10.94
CA PHE A 91 2.06 7.32 9.95
C PHE A 91 1.55 6.07 10.66
N ASN A 92 0.22 5.99 10.81
CA ASN A 92 -0.46 4.89 11.50
C ASN A 92 -1.85 4.67 10.87
N LYS A 93 -2.63 3.73 11.43
CA LYS A 93 -3.99 3.45 10.94
C LYS A 93 -4.94 4.66 10.98
N MET A 94 -4.78 5.57 11.95
CA MET A 94 -5.56 6.82 12.00
C MET A 94 -5.21 7.72 10.82
N SER A 95 -3.95 7.76 10.39
CA SER A 95 -3.55 8.49 9.19
C SER A 95 -4.20 7.91 7.93
N VAL A 96 -4.27 6.59 7.81
CA VAL A 96 -4.98 5.91 6.70
C VAL A 96 -6.47 6.26 6.71
N HIS A 97 -7.13 6.19 7.87
CA HIS A 97 -8.52 6.57 8.04
C HIS A 97 -8.79 8.02 7.59
N LYS A 98 -7.98 8.97 8.07
CA LYS A 98 -8.14 10.39 7.73
C LYS A 98 -7.97 10.67 6.23
N VAL A 99 -7.08 9.93 5.55
CA VAL A 99 -6.82 10.13 4.12
C VAL A 99 -7.87 9.45 3.24
N LEU A 100 -8.32 8.24 3.60
CA LEU A 100 -9.16 7.42 2.74
C LEU A 100 -10.65 7.42 3.13
N GLY A 101 -11.01 7.89 4.34
CA GLY A 101 -12.38 7.87 4.85
C GLY A 101 -12.94 6.46 5.11
N ILE A 102 -12.08 5.44 5.22
CA ILE A 102 -12.47 4.04 5.38
C ILE A 102 -12.59 3.63 6.85
N PRO A 103 -13.30 2.54 7.20
CA PRO A 103 -13.51 2.13 8.58
C PRO A 103 -12.22 2.01 9.41
N ILE A 104 -12.31 2.42 10.67
CA ILE A 104 -11.25 2.32 11.67
C ILE A 104 -11.83 1.77 12.97
N GLY A 105 -11.08 0.90 13.64
CA GLY A 105 -11.61 0.10 14.74
C GLY A 105 -12.44 -1.09 14.24
N GLY A 106 -13.13 -1.77 15.15
CA GLY A 106 -13.78 -3.05 14.85
C GLY A 106 -12.80 -4.23 14.85
N ASP A 107 -13.10 -5.25 14.07
CA ASP A 107 -12.37 -6.52 14.07
C ASP A 107 -11.14 -6.45 13.17
N SER A 108 -10.03 -7.05 13.64
CA SER A 108 -8.87 -7.29 12.76
C SER A 108 -9.18 -8.38 11.75
N LEU A 109 -8.70 -8.21 10.52
CA LEU A 109 -8.90 -9.22 9.49
C LEU A 109 -8.03 -10.45 9.76
N SER A 110 -8.64 -11.52 10.28
CA SER A 110 -7.97 -12.82 10.45
C SER A 110 -7.73 -13.48 9.09
N VAL A 111 -6.49 -13.43 8.62
CA VAL A 111 -6.13 -13.87 7.26
C VAL A 111 -6.16 -15.40 7.15
N ASP A 112 -7.15 -15.93 6.44
CA ASP A 112 -7.18 -17.30 5.93
C ASP A 112 -7.25 -17.31 4.41
N ARG A 113 -6.10 -17.60 3.78
CA ARG A 113 -5.92 -17.51 2.33
C ARG A 113 -6.69 -18.59 1.58
N GLU A 114 -6.71 -19.81 2.11
CA GLU A 114 -7.30 -20.95 1.41
C GLU A 114 -8.82 -20.93 1.53
N VAL A 115 -9.36 -20.59 2.71
CA VAL A 115 -10.81 -20.44 2.89
C VAL A 115 -11.33 -19.28 2.05
N GLY A 116 -10.67 -18.11 2.09
CA GLY A 116 -11.07 -16.95 1.29
C GLY A 116 -11.01 -17.22 -0.22
N LYS A 117 -9.92 -17.82 -0.70
CA LYS A 117 -9.78 -18.21 -2.11
C LYS A 117 -10.85 -19.21 -2.52
N THR A 118 -11.08 -20.26 -1.73
CA THR A 118 -12.08 -21.30 -2.02
C THR A 118 -13.48 -20.72 -2.11
N PHE A 119 -13.82 -19.78 -1.21
CA PHE A 119 -15.09 -19.05 -1.27
C PHE A 119 -15.26 -18.31 -2.60
N ILE A 120 -14.26 -17.52 -3.02
CA ILE A 120 -14.33 -16.76 -4.28
C ILE A 120 -14.43 -17.70 -5.49
N LEU A 121 -13.67 -18.79 -5.51
CA LEU A 121 -13.74 -19.77 -6.60
C LEU A 121 -15.12 -20.40 -6.71
N SER A 122 -15.68 -20.85 -5.58
CA SER A 122 -17.03 -21.43 -5.53
C SER A 122 -18.08 -20.41 -5.96
N ARG A 123 -18.04 -19.19 -5.42
CA ARG A 123 -19.02 -18.13 -5.69
C ARG A 123 -19.11 -17.76 -7.17
N PHE A 124 -17.98 -17.75 -7.88
CA PHE A 124 -17.93 -17.41 -9.30
C PHE A 124 -17.84 -18.62 -10.24
N ASN A 125 -18.02 -19.85 -9.73
CA ASN A 125 -17.92 -21.11 -10.48
C ASN A 125 -16.59 -21.27 -11.24
N LEU A 126 -15.47 -21.03 -10.55
CA LEU A 126 -14.12 -21.06 -11.10
C LEU A 126 -13.29 -22.21 -10.52
N SER A 127 -12.42 -22.80 -11.33
CA SER A 127 -11.46 -23.81 -10.89
C SER A 127 -10.14 -23.20 -10.42
N THR A 128 -9.77 -22.03 -10.94
CA THR A 128 -8.54 -21.30 -10.62
C THR A 128 -8.81 -19.82 -10.42
N LEU A 129 -7.95 -19.16 -9.65
CA LEU A 129 -8.12 -17.74 -9.33
C LEU A 129 -7.87 -16.91 -10.60
N PRO A 130 -8.83 -16.10 -11.06
CA PRO A 130 -8.68 -15.36 -12.30
C PRO A 130 -7.87 -14.08 -12.08
N PRO A 131 -7.33 -13.47 -13.15
CA PRO A 131 -6.65 -12.17 -13.04
C PRO A 131 -7.63 -11.07 -12.59
N ILE A 132 -7.11 -9.97 -12.05
CA ILE A 132 -7.92 -8.84 -11.56
C ILE A 132 -8.87 -8.30 -12.66
N ARG A 133 -8.42 -8.34 -13.92
CA ARG A 133 -9.22 -7.93 -15.09
C ARG A 133 -10.56 -8.67 -15.19
N PHE A 134 -10.63 -9.95 -14.80
CA PHE A 134 -11.89 -10.70 -14.80
C PHE A 134 -12.98 -10.01 -13.97
N PHE A 135 -12.64 -9.57 -12.76
CA PHE A 135 -13.55 -8.86 -11.87
C PHE A 135 -13.90 -7.47 -12.41
N GLY A 136 -12.92 -6.77 -12.99
CA GLY A 136 -13.14 -5.48 -13.65
C GLY A 136 -14.07 -5.56 -14.87
N ASP A 137 -13.92 -6.60 -15.68
CA ASP A 137 -14.75 -6.82 -16.87
C ASP A 137 -16.19 -7.20 -16.46
N LYS A 138 -16.36 -7.97 -15.35
CA LYS A 138 -17.69 -8.22 -14.76
C LYS A 138 -18.42 -6.93 -14.38
N ILE A 139 -17.73 -5.97 -13.77
CA ILE A 139 -18.28 -4.65 -13.43
C ILE A 139 -18.64 -3.86 -14.70
N LYS A 140 -17.73 -3.81 -15.68
CA LYS A 140 -17.90 -3.00 -16.90
C LYS A 140 -19.01 -3.49 -17.81
N ASN A 141 -19.15 -4.81 -17.96
CA ASN A 141 -20.04 -5.41 -18.94
C ASN A 141 -21.52 -5.34 -18.57
N LYS A 142 -21.89 -4.62 -17.48
CA LYS A 142 -23.27 -4.46 -16.98
C LYS A 142 -24.08 -5.76 -16.96
N GLN A 143 -23.40 -6.90 -16.79
CA GLN A 143 -24.09 -8.15 -16.51
C GLN A 143 -24.91 -7.91 -15.25
N LEU A 144 -26.14 -8.43 -15.21
CA LEU A 144 -26.95 -8.46 -13.99
C LEU A 144 -26.21 -9.34 -12.96
N LEU A 145 -25.29 -8.72 -12.22
CA LEU A 145 -24.67 -9.29 -11.04
C LEU A 145 -25.63 -9.04 -9.88
N ALA A 146 -25.75 -10.02 -8.99
CA ALA A 146 -26.35 -9.76 -7.68
C ALA A 146 -25.52 -8.69 -6.94
N ASP A 147 -26.15 -7.91 -6.07
CA ASP A 147 -25.50 -6.81 -5.34
C ASP A 147 -24.24 -7.28 -4.60
N ASP A 148 -24.30 -8.46 -3.97
CA ASP A 148 -23.17 -9.12 -3.31
C ASP A 148 -22.00 -9.37 -4.27
N ASP A 149 -22.29 -9.89 -5.48
CA ASP A 149 -21.26 -10.23 -6.46
C ASP A 149 -20.63 -8.97 -7.07
N MET A 150 -21.46 -7.94 -7.29
CA MET A 150 -21.01 -6.62 -7.71
C MET A 150 -20.10 -5.99 -6.65
N PHE A 151 -20.50 -6.05 -5.38
CA PHE A 151 -19.70 -5.58 -4.25
C PHE A 151 -18.37 -6.32 -4.14
N ILE A 152 -18.38 -7.66 -4.22
CA ILE A 152 -17.15 -8.47 -4.17
C ILE A 152 -16.23 -8.11 -5.34
N CYS A 153 -16.75 -8.01 -6.57
CA CYS A 153 -15.95 -7.61 -7.73
C CYS A 153 -15.33 -6.23 -7.52
N PHE A 154 -16.13 -5.25 -7.08
CA PHE A 154 -15.66 -3.89 -6.81
C PHE A 154 -14.56 -3.88 -5.76
N MET A 155 -14.77 -4.56 -4.63
CA MET A 155 -13.79 -4.61 -3.54
C MET A 155 -12.50 -5.30 -3.95
N ILE A 156 -12.55 -6.40 -4.71
CA ILE A 156 -11.35 -7.06 -5.25
C ILE A 156 -10.56 -6.10 -6.16
N VAL A 157 -11.24 -5.37 -7.04
CA VAL A 157 -10.60 -4.39 -7.94
C VAL A 157 -10.00 -3.23 -7.13
N ALA A 158 -10.74 -2.65 -6.19
CA ALA A 158 -10.28 -1.53 -5.35
C ALA A 158 -9.08 -1.93 -4.48
N LEU A 159 -9.13 -3.10 -3.83
CA LEU A 159 -8.01 -3.62 -3.04
C LEU A 159 -6.79 -3.93 -3.91
N SER A 160 -6.98 -4.49 -5.10
CA SER A 160 -5.86 -4.89 -5.96
C SER A 160 -5.16 -3.73 -6.66
N PHE A 161 -5.86 -2.63 -6.94
CA PHE A 161 -5.29 -1.51 -7.69
C PHE A 161 -5.00 -0.28 -6.86
N PHE A 162 -5.75 -0.04 -5.78
CA PHE A 162 -5.67 1.22 -5.04
C PHE A 162 -5.27 1.05 -3.59
N LEU A 163 -5.95 0.18 -2.82
CA LEU A 163 -5.76 0.10 -1.37
C LEU A 163 -4.60 -0.82 -0.96
N CYS A 164 -4.47 -1.98 -1.61
CA CYS A 164 -3.46 -2.99 -1.34
C CYS A 164 -2.75 -3.45 -2.64
N PRO A 165 -2.35 -2.54 -3.55
CA PRO A 165 -1.74 -2.94 -4.80
C PRO A 165 -0.46 -3.71 -4.54
N ASN A 166 -0.18 -4.63 -5.44
CA ASN A 166 1.07 -5.38 -5.48
C ASN A 166 1.49 -5.58 -6.94
N SER A 167 2.71 -6.06 -7.14
CA SER A 167 3.27 -6.29 -8.48
C SER A 167 2.60 -7.42 -9.29
N ASN A 168 1.64 -8.16 -8.74
CA ASN A 168 0.94 -9.27 -9.40
C ASN A 168 -0.28 -8.81 -10.22
N THR A 169 -0.58 -9.50 -11.31
CA THR A 169 -1.81 -9.31 -12.11
C THR A 169 -3.02 -10.06 -11.54
N TYR A 170 -2.81 -10.84 -10.48
CA TYR A 170 -3.83 -11.59 -9.74
C TYR A 170 -4.12 -10.94 -8.39
N PRO A 171 -5.38 -10.97 -7.92
CA PRO A 171 -5.75 -10.44 -6.62
C PRO A 171 -5.06 -11.22 -5.49
N SER A 172 -4.78 -10.55 -4.37
CA SER A 172 -4.20 -11.22 -3.22
C SER A 172 -5.25 -12.03 -2.47
N THR A 173 -4.94 -13.28 -2.15
CA THR A 173 -5.82 -14.12 -1.33
C THR A 173 -5.94 -13.65 0.12
N LYS A 174 -5.04 -12.76 0.58
CA LYS A 174 -5.00 -12.31 1.98
C LYS A 174 -6.27 -11.60 2.45
N TYR A 175 -6.96 -10.88 1.56
CA TYR A 175 -8.18 -10.15 1.93
C TYR A 175 -9.47 -10.88 1.55
N MET A 176 -9.39 -11.99 0.80
CA MET A 176 -10.59 -12.64 0.24
C MET A 176 -11.50 -13.24 1.32
N ILE A 177 -10.94 -13.60 2.48
CA ILE A 177 -11.71 -14.10 3.60
C ILE A 177 -12.75 -13.09 4.11
N ALA A 178 -12.49 -11.79 3.94
CA ALA A 178 -13.45 -10.73 4.27
C ALA A 178 -14.78 -10.91 3.54
N PHE A 179 -14.77 -11.48 2.34
CA PHE A 179 -15.95 -11.58 1.49
C PHE A 179 -16.83 -12.79 1.80
N LYS A 180 -16.38 -13.69 2.67
CA LYS A 180 -17.15 -14.88 3.05
C LYS A 180 -18.45 -14.50 3.77
N ASP A 181 -18.42 -13.44 4.57
CA ASP A 181 -19.58 -12.89 5.27
C ASP A 181 -19.62 -11.36 5.07
N LEU A 182 -20.42 -10.92 4.11
CA LEU A 182 -20.56 -9.52 3.75
C LEU A 182 -21.18 -8.67 4.86
N SER A 183 -21.94 -9.28 5.78
CA SER A 183 -22.52 -8.55 6.92
C SER A 183 -21.46 -8.07 7.91
N CYS A 184 -20.32 -8.76 7.98
CA CYS A 184 -19.19 -8.39 8.84
C CYS A 184 -18.20 -7.43 8.16
N VAL A 185 -18.25 -7.26 6.83
CA VAL A 185 -17.26 -6.46 6.08
C VAL A 185 -17.17 -5.01 6.57
N GLY A 186 -18.30 -4.42 6.94
CA GLY A 186 -18.36 -3.05 7.47
C GLY A 186 -17.71 -2.89 8.85
N ASN A 187 -17.57 -3.98 9.63
CA ASN A 187 -16.96 -3.97 10.96
C ASN A 187 -15.46 -4.25 10.95
N ILE A 188 -14.84 -4.48 9.78
CA ILE A 188 -13.41 -4.73 9.68
C ILE A 188 -12.63 -3.41 9.85
N ASP A 189 -11.54 -3.44 10.62
CA ASP A 189 -10.58 -2.34 10.71
C ASP A 189 -9.76 -2.23 9.41
N TRP A 190 -10.39 -1.78 8.33
CA TRP A 190 -9.77 -1.62 7.01
C TRP A 190 -8.57 -0.67 7.07
N SER A 191 -8.66 0.37 7.91
CA SER A 191 -7.55 1.30 8.16
C SER A 191 -6.32 0.59 8.73
N LEU A 192 -6.49 -0.31 9.70
CA LEU A 192 -5.39 -1.12 10.22
C LEU A 192 -4.83 -2.05 9.15
N TYR A 193 -5.70 -2.77 8.42
CA TYR A 193 -5.25 -3.73 7.40
C TYR A 193 -4.41 -3.06 6.29
N ILE A 194 -4.89 -1.93 5.76
CA ILE A 194 -4.19 -1.19 4.71
C ILE A 194 -2.90 -0.56 5.24
N TYR A 195 -2.91 -0.06 6.48
CA TYR A 195 -1.70 0.44 7.14
C TYR A 195 -0.62 -0.65 7.24
N GLU A 196 -0.98 -1.84 7.71
CA GLU A 196 -0.05 -2.97 7.83
C GLU A 196 0.48 -3.41 6.46
N TRP A 197 -0.40 -3.47 5.44
CA TRP A 197 0.00 -3.74 4.07
C TRP A 197 1.04 -2.74 3.55
N LEU A 198 0.79 -1.45 3.76
CA LEU A 198 1.64 -0.37 3.29
C LEU A 198 3.00 -0.37 4.03
N ILE A 199 3.00 -0.60 5.35
CA ILE A 199 4.25 -0.74 6.11
C ILE A 199 5.09 -1.92 5.61
N ASP A 200 4.47 -3.07 5.33
CA ASP A 200 5.18 -4.23 4.78
C ASP A 200 5.76 -3.95 3.39
N ALA A 201 5.02 -3.22 2.55
CA ALA A 201 5.52 -2.80 1.24
C ALA A 201 6.74 -1.87 1.36
N VAL A 202 6.68 -0.88 2.25
CA VAL A 202 7.81 0.02 2.50
C VAL A 202 9.01 -0.74 3.06
N ARG A 203 8.81 -1.68 3.99
CA ARG A 203 9.91 -2.53 4.51
C ARG A 203 10.61 -3.29 3.41
N LYS A 204 9.85 -3.93 2.51
CA LYS A 204 10.42 -4.66 1.36
C LYS A 204 11.23 -3.74 0.47
N LEU A 205 10.72 -2.53 0.23
CA LEU A 205 11.44 -1.50 -0.51
C LEU A 205 12.77 -1.16 0.16
N CYS A 206 12.75 -0.80 1.45
CA CYS A 206 13.96 -0.46 2.22
C CYS A 206 14.97 -1.62 2.29
N MET A 207 14.51 -2.86 2.47
CA MET A 207 15.39 -4.03 2.57
C MET A 207 16.01 -4.44 1.22
N GLY A 208 15.30 -4.20 0.11
CA GLY A 208 15.81 -4.51 -1.23
C GLY A 208 16.86 -3.54 -1.75
N VAL A 209 16.87 -2.30 -1.23
CA VAL A 209 17.82 -1.24 -1.59
C VAL A 209 19.28 -1.61 -1.23
N GLY A 210 19.53 -2.60 -0.37
CA GLY A 210 20.88 -3.04 0.02
C GLY A 210 21.31 -4.46 -0.39
N LYS A 211 20.42 -5.28 -0.98
CA LYS A 211 20.71 -6.71 -1.26
C LYS A 211 20.62 -7.13 -2.73
N SER A 212 20.08 -6.27 -3.59
CA SER A 212 19.82 -6.59 -5.00
C SER A 212 20.40 -5.51 -5.89
N PHE A 213 21.23 -5.92 -6.87
CA PHE A 213 21.69 -5.07 -7.98
C PHE A 213 20.55 -4.62 -8.91
N ARG A 214 19.32 -5.12 -8.71
CA ARG A 214 18.12 -4.66 -9.44
C ARG A 214 17.36 -3.62 -8.62
N PRO A 215 17.13 -2.40 -9.16
CA PRO A 215 16.31 -1.40 -8.51
C PRO A 215 14.89 -1.94 -8.31
N ILE A 216 14.30 -1.72 -7.14
CA ILE A 216 12.85 -1.95 -6.97
C ILE A 216 12.14 -0.83 -7.71
N HIS A 217 11.48 -1.19 -8.80
CA HIS A 217 10.86 -0.21 -9.70
C HIS A 217 9.42 0.15 -9.31
N THR A 218 8.77 -0.54 -8.37
CA THR A 218 7.36 -0.33 -8.03
C THR A 218 7.14 -0.30 -6.53
N LEU A 219 6.39 0.70 -6.07
CA LEU A 219 5.90 0.77 -4.69
C LEU A 219 4.62 -0.07 -4.57
N ASP A 220 4.70 -1.17 -3.83
CA ASP A 220 3.50 -1.92 -3.40
C ASP A 220 2.74 -1.11 -2.33
N GLY A 221 1.45 -1.37 -2.15
CA GLY A 221 0.60 -0.69 -1.18
C GLY A 221 0.09 0.69 -1.64
N CYS A 222 -0.83 1.27 -0.86
CA CYS A 222 -1.51 2.52 -1.21
C CYS A 222 -0.55 3.73 -1.18
N SER A 223 0.12 3.99 -2.30
CA SER A 223 1.02 5.14 -2.48
C SER A 223 0.30 6.49 -2.31
N TYR A 224 -1.00 6.55 -2.61
CA TYR A 224 -1.83 7.74 -2.41
C TYR A 224 -1.81 8.22 -0.95
N VAL A 225 -1.89 7.29 0.02
CA VAL A 225 -1.79 7.66 1.45
C VAL A 225 -0.46 8.34 1.76
N LEU A 226 0.65 7.80 1.24
CA LEU A 226 1.97 8.39 1.46
C LEU A 226 2.11 9.75 0.79
N ALA A 227 1.60 9.91 -0.44
CA ALA A 227 1.59 11.18 -1.15
C ALA A 227 0.85 12.26 -0.36
N VAL A 228 -0.37 11.95 0.10
CA VAL A 228 -1.19 12.90 0.85
C VAL A 228 -0.51 13.32 2.16
N LEU A 229 0.03 12.37 2.92
CA LEU A 229 0.73 12.68 4.16
C LEU A 229 2.03 13.46 3.93
N TYR A 230 2.74 13.21 2.84
CA TYR A 230 3.93 13.98 2.47
C TYR A 230 3.59 15.42 2.10
N LEU A 231 2.59 15.62 1.24
CA LEU A 231 2.07 16.94 0.90
C LEU A 231 1.58 17.68 2.16
N ASP A 232 1.02 16.93 3.11
CA ASP A 232 0.59 17.47 4.40
C ASP A 232 1.75 17.91 5.31
N CYS A 233 3.00 17.49 5.03
CA CYS A 233 4.20 18.02 5.68
C CYS A 233 4.78 19.26 4.97
N LEU A 234 4.51 19.42 3.67
CA LEU A 234 5.15 20.46 2.86
C LEU A 234 4.72 21.87 3.28
N ASN A 235 5.68 22.80 3.23
CA ASN A 235 5.39 24.21 3.36
C ASN A 235 5.10 24.78 1.97
N PHE A 236 3.85 25.18 1.71
CA PHE A 236 3.46 25.79 0.44
C PHE A 236 3.73 27.31 0.41
N GLY A 237 4.41 27.86 1.42
CA GLY A 237 4.79 29.27 1.43
C GLY A 237 3.57 30.19 1.55
N ILE A 238 3.27 30.92 0.47
CA ILE A 238 2.20 31.93 0.43
C ILE A 238 0.79 31.36 0.25
N PHE A 239 0.66 30.07 -0.07
CA PHE A 239 -0.64 29.44 -0.22
C PHE A 239 -1.26 29.14 1.15
N ASP A 240 -2.44 29.70 1.41
CA ASP A 240 -3.22 29.38 2.61
C ASP A 240 -3.89 28.03 2.42
N VAL A 241 -3.47 27.04 3.21
CA VAL A 241 -4.00 25.68 3.16
C VAL A 241 -4.78 25.42 4.45
N PRO A 242 -6.03 24.89 4.37
CA PRO A 242 -6.86 24.64 5.53
C PRO A 242 -6.12 23.90 6.66
N ARG A 243 -6.35 24.29 7.92
CA ARG A 243 -5.75 23.66 9.11
C ARG A 243 -6.46 22.36 9.52
N VAL A 244 -6.83 21.53 8.54
CA VAL A 244 -7.42 20.20 8.75
C VAL A 244 -6.39 19.12 8.44
N THR A 245 -6.65 17.85 8.77
CA THR A 245 -5.74 16.74 8.45
C THR A 245 -6.50 15.65 7.70
N PRO A 246 -6.09 15.30 6.47
CA PRO A 246 -5.02 15.94 5.69
C PRO A 246 -5.38 17.38 5.27
N ARG A 247 -4.42 18.32 5.24
CA ARG A 247 -4.67 19.73 4.88
C ARG A 247 -5.18 19.92 3.44
N ILE A 248 -4.97 18.91 2.59
CA ILE A 248 -5.40 18.87 1.19
C ILE A 248 -6.72 18.11 0.99
N SER A 249 -7.68 18.23 1.92
CA SER A 249 -9.00 17.62 1.73
C SER A 249 -9.63 18.11 0.43
N VAL A 250 -9.88 17.19 -0.51
CA VAL A 250 -10.60 17.44 -1.77
C VAL A 250 -12.09 17.47 -1.50
#